data_AF-A0A7W1FZP0-F1
#
_entry.id   AF-A0A7W1FZP0-F1
#
_cell.length_a   1.000
_cell.length_b   1.000
_cell.length_c   1.000
_cell.angle_alpha   90.00
_cell.angle_beta   90.00
_cell.angle_gamma   90.00
#
_symmetry.space_group_name_H-M   'P 1'
#
loop_
_entity.id
_entity.type
_entity.pdbx_description
1 polymer ?
#
loop_
_entity_poly.entity_id
_entity_poly.type
_entity_poly.pdbx_seq_one_letter_code
_entity_poly.pdbx_strand_id
1 'polypeptide(L)'
;MLHNLLKQKNSYYSNLSPQGQARFQERALNFMKSKNFNGREGLVVTDEMRILISATAVQLTFGLRNYLIFNLNSINIFPHVFYSKFFQKSFKGLTTQAGILSLSWNDFREGFMNEHDRLNLGLHELAHALHIDIDKEGNYDSHFRIHFQKWKEIACKDFLKLKENEIGFFRNYGTTNIHEFFAVCIEHFFESPIEFKAKLPDLYRYTTLLLNQDPGNSEEDYRIKKFNANQISMDNSLVISESDDKTVFMEENKLQKFIRSKGIYAAMITTTIGLFIGIPLLFWLVSVTVISIGLIIILIFGCGILGLIQWKFVKEYIDMEYHQFTMYAFSGFGMCLINFILFLNYIVPVNTYIETYNISRIGISHNGYDVILEKEGNNNALERNLGVYFNDHFTSAPASKKITVTFDTGLFGFDNIQDCKID
;
A
#
# COMPACT_ATOMS: atom_id res chain seq x y z
N MET A 1 -29.44 -33.74 -3.63
CA MET A 1 -29.21 -32.63 -4.58
C MET A 1 -27.73 -32.26 -4.67
N LEU A 2 -27.07 -31.85 -3.57
CA LEU A 2 -25.64 -31.48 -3.53
C LEU A 2 -24.70 -32.52 -4.16
N HIS A 3 -24.73 -33.76 -3.66
CA HIS A 3 -23.86 -34.85 -4.15
C HIS A 3 -23.97 -35.07 -5.67
N ASN A 4 -25.19 -35.14 -6.21
CA ASN A 4 -25.41 -35.38 -7.64
C ASN A 4 -24.92 -34.22 -8.51
N LEU A 5 -25.16 -32.98 -8.08
CA LEU A 5 -24.69 -31.80 -8.79
C LEU A 5 -23.16 -31.77 -8.84
N LEU A 6 -22.50 -31.96 -7.70
CA LEU A 6 -21.03 -31.98 -7.64
C LEU A 6 -20.44 -33.12 -8.47
N LYS A 7 -21.04 -34.32 -8.39
CA LYS A 7 -20.58 -35.48 -9.16
C LYS A 7 -20.73 -35.31 -10.68
N GLN A 8 -21.72 -34.53 -11.11
CA GLN A 8 -21.92 -34.23 -12.53
C GLN A 8 -21.03 -33.10 -13.03
N LYS A 9 -20.74 -32.11 -12.19
CA LYS A 9 -20.19 -30.81 -12.61
C LYS A 9 -18.77 -30.54 -12.13
N ASN A 10 -18.20 -31.32 -11.21
CA ASN A 10 -16.86 -31.08 -10.67
C ASN A 10 -16.08 -32.40 -10.68
N SER A 11 -15.17 -32.59 -11.64
CA SER A 11 -14.37 -33.82 -11.76
C SER A 11 -13.46 -34.05 -10.55
N TYR A 12 -12.92 -32.99 -9.96
CA TYR A 12 -12.11 -33.07 -8.74
C TYR A 12 -12.89 -33.80 -7.63
N TYR A 13 -14.15 -33.42 -7.41
CA TYR A 13 -15.03 -34.07 -6.45
C TYR A 13 -15.39 -35.51 -6.85
N SER A 14 -15.66 -35.75 -8.14
CA SER A 14 -16.02 -37.07 -8.65
C SER A 14 -14.92 -38.12 -8.46
N ASN A 15 -13.67 -37.68 -8.48
CA ASN A 15 -12.49 -38.53 -8.31
C ASN A 15 -12.13 -38.80 -6.85
N LEU A 16 -12.73 -38.09 -5.88
CA LEU A 16 -12.52 -38.37 -4.46
C LEU A 16 -13.14 -39.72 -4.06
N SER A 17 -12.51 -40.37 -3.09
CA SER A 17 -13.04 -41.51 -2.35
C SER A 17 -14.37 -41.13 -1.66
N PRO A 18 -15.22 -42.10 -1.27
CA PRO A 18 -16.45 -41.81 -0.55
C PRO A 18 -16.23 -40.99 0.74
N GLN A 19 -15.11 -41.20 1.43
CA GLN A 19 -14.74 -40.42 2.62
C GLN A 19 -14.29 -39.00 2.24
N GLY A 20 -13.49 -38.87 1.18
CA GLY A 20 -13.09 -37.58 0.62
C GLY A 20 -14.29 -36.75 0.17
N GLN A 21 -15.26 -37.37 -0.50
CA GLN A 21 -16.52 -36.74 -0.92
C GLN A 21 -17.36 -36.28 0.27
N ALA A 22 -17.44 -37.04 1.35
CA ALA A 22 -18.15 -36.63 2.57
C ALA A 22 -17.49 -35.39 3.20
N ARG A 23 -16.16 -35.40 3.35
CA ARG A 23 -15.38 -34.26 3.84
C ARG A 23 -15.53 -33.04 2.94
N PHE A 24 -15.50 -33.21 1.62
CA PHE A 24 -15.65 -32.13 0.66
C PHE A 24 -17.04 -31.49 0.78
N GLN A 25 -18.11 -32.29 0.84
CA GLN A 25 -19.48 -31.80 1.00
C GLN A 25 -19.66 -31.00 2.29
N GLU A 26 -19.15 -31.51 3.41
CA GLU A 26 -19.20 -30.80 4.69
C GLU A 26 -18.50 -29.43 4.60
N ARG A 27 -17.28 -29.41 4.06
CA ARG A 27 -16.52 -28.17 3.87
C ARG A 27 -17.23 -27.20 2.95
N ALA A 28 -17.82 -27.68 1.85
CA ALA A 28 -18.53 -26.84 0.89
C ALA A 28 -19.79 -26.22 1.51
N LEU A 29 -20.53 -26.99 2.31
CA LEU A 29 -21.69 -26.47 3.04
C LEU A 29 -21.29 -25.44 4.10
N ASN A 30 -20.20 -25.67 4.83
CA ASN A 30 -19.70 -24.73 5.83
C ASN A 30 -19.19 -23.43 5.18
N PHE A 31 -18.44 -23.54 4.08
CA PHE A 31 -18.04 -22.39 3.29
C PHE A 31 -19.27 -21.61 2.82
N MET A 32 -20.23 -22.28 2.17
CA MET A 32 -21.46 -21.67 1.67
C MET A 32 -22.23 -20.93 2.78
N LYS A 33 -22.34 -21.50 3.98
CA LYS A 33 -23.01 -20.86 5.12
C LYS A 33 -22.25 -19.64 5.66
N SER A 34 -20.93 -19.60 5.48
CA SER A 34 -20.08 -18.51 5.96
C SER A 34 -20.04 -17.30 5.04
N LYS A 35 -20.61 -17.38 3.82
CA LYS A 35 -20.51 -16.32 2.80
C LYS A 35 -21.88 -15.72 2.47
N ASN A 36 -21.87 -14.43 2.13
CA ASN A 36 -23.03 -13.74 1.58
C ASN A 36 -22.97 -13.77 0.05
N PHE A 37 -23.96 -14.41 -0.58
CA PHE A 37 -24.06 -14.46 -2.04
C PHE A 37 -25.09 -13.45 -2.53
N ASN A 38 -24.65 -12.51 -3.35
CA ASN A 38 -25.43 -11.36 -3.80
C ASN A 38 -25.56 -11.35 -5.32
N GLY A 39 -26.79 -11.48 -5.82
CA GLY A 39 -27.09 -11.33 -7.24
C GLY A 39 -27.07 -9.87 -7.64
N ARG A 40 -26.47 -9.56 -8.79
CA ARG A 40 -26.39 -8.21 -9.36
C ARG A 40 -27.12 -8.16 -10.69
N GLU A 41 -27.50 -6.95 -11.12
CA GLU A 41 -28.18 -6.73 -12.40
C GLU A 41 -29.47 -7.56 -12.57
N GLY A 42 -30.23 -7.72 -11.48
CA GLY A 42 -31.48 -8.50 -11.48
C GLY A 42 -31.30 -10.02 -11.47
N LEU A 43 -30.06 -10.53 -11.44
CA LEU A 43 -29.80 -11.96 -11.30
C LEU A 43 -30.30 -12.50 -9.95
N VAL A 44 -31.14 -13.52 -9.99
CA VAL A 44 -31.54 -14.28 -8.80
C VAL A 44 -30.52 -15.38 -8.56
N VAL A 45 -29.87 -15.36 -7.39
CA VAL A 45 -28.85 -16.37 -7.03
C VAL A 45 -29.52 -17.72 -6.78
N THR A 46 -29.10 -18.74 -7.54
CA THR A 46 -29.60 -20.11 -7.40
C THR A 46 -28.74 -20.94 -6.45
N ASP A 47 -29.29 -22.06 -5.98
CA ASP A 47 -28.55 -23.04 -5.17
C ASP A 47 -27.34 -23.59 -5.93
N GLU A 48 -27.50 -23.84 -7.22
CA GLU A 48 -26.42 -24.30 -8.09
C GLU A 48 -25.24 -23.33 -8.07
N MET A 49 -25.48 -22.02 -8.20
CA MET A 49 -24.42 -21.01 -8.15
C MET A 49 -23.66 -21.05 -6.83
N ARG A 50 -24.40 -21.06 -5.71
CA ARG A 50 -23.81 -21.08 -4.36
C ARG A 50 -22.98 -22.34 -4.13
N ILE A 51 -23.50 -23.49 -4.56
CA ILE A 51 -22.84 -24.78 -4.45
C ILE A 51 -21.55 -24.81 -5.26
N LEU A 52 -21.61 -24.44 -6.55
CA LEU A 52 -20.44 -24.54 -7.43
C LEU A 52 -19.33 -23.57 -7.02
N ILE A 53 -19.66 -22.33 -6.65
CA ILE A 53 -18.67 -21.37 -6.11
C ILE A 53 -18.03 -21.90 -4.82
N SER A 54 -18.84 -22.46 -3.92
CA SER A 54 -18.33 -23.05 -2.67
C SER A 54 -17.47 -24.28 -2.93
N ALA A 55 -17.82 -25.10 -3.92
CA ALA A 55 -17.04 -26.24 -4.35
C ALA A 55 -15.67 -25.82 -4.91
N THR A 56 -15.60 -24.79 -5.74
CA THR A 56 -14.33 -24.26 -6.25
C THR A 56 -13.42 -23.78 -5.13
N ALA A 57 -13.98 -23.08 -4.13
CA ALA A 57 -13.20 -22.62 -2.98
C ALA A 57 -12.66 -23.80 -2.13
N VAL A 58 -13.48 -24.84 -1.96
CA VAL A 58 -13.06 -26.05 -1.23
C VAL A 58 -12.07 -26.88 -2.01
N GLN A 59 -12.17 -26.96 -3.34
CA GLN A 59 -11.17 -27.60 -4.20
C GLN A 59 -9.81 -26.92 -4.01
N LEU A 60 -9.76 -25.58 -4.10
CA LEU A 60 -8.54 -24.81 -3.87
C LEU A 60 -7.93 -25.07 -2.48
N THR A 61 -8.77 -25.23 -1.46
CA THR A 61 -8.34 -25.31 -0.05
C THR A 61 -8.45 -26.72 0.56
N PHE A 62 -8.66 -27.76 -0.26
CA PHE A 62 -9.00 -29.10 0.24
C PHE A 62 -7.90 -29.71 1.10
N GLY A 63 -6.64 -29.44 0.77
CA GLY A 63 -5.48 -29.87 1.56
C GLY A 63 -5.26 -29.07 2.84
N LEU A 64 -5.85 -27.88 2.96
CA LEU A 64 -5.60 -26.95 4.07
C LEU A 64 -6.46 -27.27 5.30
N ARG A 65 -5.98 -26.85 6.47
CA ARG A 65 -6.69 -27.01 7.74
C ARG A 65 -7.80 -25.96 7.85
N ASN A 66 -7.44 -24.70 7.60
CA ASN A 66 -8.37 -23.57 7.54
C ASN A 66 -8.78 -23.34 6.08
N TYR A 67 -9.98 -23.81 5.72
CA TYR A 67 -10.48 -23.85 4.33
C TYR A 67 -11.51 -22.76 4.01
N LEU A 68 -11.86 -21.91 4.98
CA LEU A 68 -12.99 -20.99 4.87
C LEU A 68 -12.67 -19.67 4.15
N ILE A 69 -11.39 -19.32 3.94
CA ILE A 69 -10.95 -18.01 3.43
C ILE A 69 -11.66 -16.89 4.21
N PHE A 70 -11.20 -16.63 5.44
CA PHE A 70 -11.97 -15.87 6.42
C PHE A 70 -12.21 -14.41 6.01
N ASN A 71 -11.27 -13.81 5.30
CA ASN A 71 -11.38 -12.45 4.82
C ASN A 71 -12.37 -12.30 3.66
N LEU A 72 -12.75 -13.38 2.98
CA LEU A 72 -13.78 -13.33 1.94
C LEU A 72 -15.16 -13.43 2.59
N ASN A 73 -15.96 -12.37 2.52
CA ASN A 73 -17.27 -12.30 3.18
C ASN A 73 -18.44 -12.15 2.21
N SER A 74 -18.21 -11.47 1.08
CA SER A 74 -19.26 -11.17 0.09
C SER A 74 -18.86 -11.65 -1.29
N ILE A 75 -19.76 -12.36 -1.95
CA ILE A 75 -19.61 -12.87 -3.31
C ILE A 75 -20.73 -12.27 -4.16
N ASN A 76 -20.38 -11.32 -5.03
CA ASN A 76 -21.28 -10.72 -6.01
C ASN A 76 -21.28 -11.56 -7.29
N ILE A 77 -22.47 -11.92 -7.76
CA ILE A 77 -22.65 -12.70 -8.98
C ILE A 77 -23.38 -11.83 -9.99
N PHE A 78 -22.72 -11.59 -11.11
CA PHE A 78 -23.25 -10.91 -12.28
C PHE A 78 -23.63 -11.93 -13.35
N PRO A 79 -24.64 -11.69 -14.19
CA PRO A 79 -24.96 -12.60 -15.29
C PRO A 79 -23.83 -12.72 -16.31
N HIS A 80 -23.16 -11.60 -16.61
CA HIS A 80 -22.09 -11.46 -17.61
C HIS A 80 -20.95 -10.57 -17.09
N VAL A 81 -20.00 -10.25 -17.97
CA VAL A 81 -18.96 -9.24 -17.75
C VAL A 81 -19.58 -7.94 -17.25
N PHE A 82 -19.03 -7.40 -16.16
CA PHE A 82 -19.57 -6.22 -15.48
C PHE A 82 -18.57 -5.06 -15.49
N TYR A 83 -19.07 -3.83 -15.47
CA TYR A 83 -18.25 -2.63 -15.44
C TYR A 83 -18.00 -2.15 -14.00
N SER A 84 -16.73 -2.07 -13.60
CA SER A 84 -16.36 -1.47 -12.32
C SER A 84 -16.13 0.03 -12.50
N LYS A 85 -16.97 0.85 -11.87
CA LYS A 85 -16.81 2.31 -11.86
C LYS A 85 -15.52 2.76 -11.18
N PHE A 86 -15.09 2.02 -10.16
CA PHE A 86 -13.87 2.34 -9.39
C PHE A 86 -12.61 2.19 -10.26
N PHE A 87 -12.53 1.10 -11.03
CA PHE A 87 -11.40 0.84 -11.94
C PHE A 87 -11.61 1.35 -13.37
N GLN A 88 -12.78 1.92 -13.64
CA GLN A 88 -13.23 2.38 -14.95
C GLN A 88 -13.06 1.36 -16.09
N LYS A 89 -13.22 0.06 -15.78
CA LYS A 89 -12.96 -1.03 -16.70
C LYS A 89 -13.97 -2.17 -16.50
N SER A 90 -14.20 -2.94 -17.56
CA SER A 90 -14.98 -4.17 -17.52
C SER A 90 -14.17 -5.37 -17.04
N PHE A 91 -14.76 -6.18 -16.17
CA PHE A 91 -14.13 -7.34 -15.55
C PHE A 91 -14.98 -8.59 -15.72
N LYS A 92 -14.32 -9.73 -15.89
CA LYS A 92 -14.92 -11.06 -15.75
C LYS A 92 -14.95 -11.50 -14.28
N GLY A 93 -13.87 -11.20 -13.57
CA GLY A 93 -13.70 -11.44 -12.14
C GLY A 93 -12.96 -10.27 -11.50
N LEU A 94 -13.23 -10.02 -10.23
CA LEU A 94 -12.54 -9.02 -9.42
C LEU A 94 -12.60 -9.41 -7.94
N THR A 95 -11.42 -9.55 -7.34
CA THR A 95 -11.27 -9.76 -5.90
C THR A 95 -10.61 -8.55 -5.25
N THR A 96 -11.23 -8.01 -4.20
CA THR A 96 -10.74 -6.82 -3.52
C THR A 96 -10.17 -7.14 -2.13
N GLN A 97 -9.25 -6.29 -1.66
CA GLN A 97 -8.71 -6.38 -0.30
C GLN A 97 -9.77 -6.25 0.79
N ALA A 98 -10.94 -5.67 0.47
CA ALA A 98 -12.07 -5.57 1.40
C ALA A 98 -12.79 -6.92 1.63
N GLY A 99 -12.40 -7.99 0.95
CA GLY A 99 -13.04 -9.30 1.11
C GLY A 99 -14.28 -9.47 0.25
N ILE A 100 -14.30 -8.80 -0.91
CA ILE A 100 -15.40 -8.86 -1.87
C ILE A 100 -14.88 -9.53 -3.13
N LEU A 101 -15.52 -10.63 -3.50
CA LEU A 101 -15.34 -11.33 -4.77
C LEU A 101 -16.50 -10.96 -5.69
N SER A 102 -16.22 -10.57 -6.92
CA SER A 102 -17.23 -10.29 -7.95
C SER A 102 -16.94 -11.13 -9.18
N LEU A 103 -17.95 -11.85 -9.69
CA LEU A 103 -17.78 -12.83 -10.77
C LEU A 103 -18.90 -12.73 -11.80
N SER A 104 -18.55 -12.88 -13.07
CA SER A 104 -19.46 -13.18 -14.16
C SER A 104 -19.84 -14.67 -14.11
N TRP A 105 -21.14 -14.96 -13.97
CA TRP A 105 -21.64 -16.33 -13.91
C TRP A 105 -21.41 -17.08 -15.22
N ASN A 106 -21.57 -16.41 -16.37
CA ASN A 106 -21.34 -17.07 -17.66
C ASN A 106 -19.89 -17.56 -17.78
N ASP A 107 -18.91 -16.71 -17.47
CA ASP A 107 -17.50 -17.04 -17.55
C ASP A 107 -17.08 -18.05 -16.44
N PHE A 108 -17.68 -17.95 -15.26
CA PHE A 108 -17.46 -18.92 -14.18
C PHE A 108 -17.93 -20.33 -14.59
N ARG A 109 -19.10 -20.43 -15.22
CA ARG A 109 -19.67 -21.69 -15.67
C ARG A 109 -18.86 -22.30 -16.83
N GLU A 110 -18.30 -21.48 -17.72
CA GLU A 110 -17.42 -21.95 -18.80
C GLU A 110 -16.20 -22.70 -18.25
N GLY A 111 -15.58 -22.20 -17.17
CA GLY A 111 -14.46 -22.89 -16.50
C GLY A 111 -14.81 -24.25 -15.90
N PHE A 112 -16.09 -24.53 -15.65
CA PHE A 112 -16.57 -25.86 -15.24
C PHE A 112 -16.94 -26.78 -16.41
N MET A 113 -17.14 -26.22 -17.60
CA MET A 113 -17.50 -27.01 -18.78
C MET A 113 -16.27 -27.56 -19.51
N ASN A 114 -15.11 -26.91 -19.36
CA ASN A 114 -13.93 -27.24 -20.14
C ASN A 114 -12.67 -27.36 -19.27
N GLU A 115 -12.50 -28.51 -18.64
CA GLU A 115 -11.49 -28.76 -17.61
C GLU A 115 -10.02 -28.88 -18.12
N HIS A 116 -9.77 -28.53 -19.38
CA HIS A 116 -8.45 -28.72 -20.02
C HIS A 116 -7.98 -27.50 -20.81
N ASP A 117 -8.75 -26.40 -20.84
CA ASP A 117 -8.33 -25.18 -21.52
C ASP A 117 -7.41 -24.30 -20.67
N ARG A 118 -7.17 -24.69 -19.41
CA ARG A 118 -6.33 -23.99 -18.43
C ARG A 118 -6.89 -22.61 -18.08
N LEU A 119 -8.21 -22.45 -18.17
CA LEU A 119 -8.97 -21.24 -17.88
C LEU A 119 -10.07 -21.54 -16.86
N ASN A 120 -9.83 -21.17 -15.61
CA ASN A 120 -10.83 -21.31 -14.56
C ASN A 120 -10.95 -20.03 -13.75
N LEU A 121 -11.90 -19.18 -14.14
CA LEU A 121 -12.14 -17.90 -13.50
C LEU A 121 -12.42 -18.04 -12.00
N GLY A 122 -13.13 -19.10 -11.60
CA GLY A 122 -13.43 -19.37 -10.20
C GLY A 122 -12.16 -19.61 -9.39
N LEU A 123 -11.31 -20.53 -9.85
CA LEU A 123 -10.02 -20.82 -9.20
C LEU A 123 -9.11 -19.58 -9.20
N HIS A 124 -9.08 -18.84 -10.30
CA HIS A 124 -8.28 -17.62 -10.45
C HIS A 124 -8.60 -16.58 -9.37
N GLU A 125 -9.88 -16.20 -9.26
CA GLU A 125 -10.28 -15.17 -8.31
C GLU A 125 -10.24 -15.66 -6.86
N LEU A 126 -10.55 -16.95 -6.62
CA LEU A 126 -10.42 -17.53 -5.29
C LEU A 126 -8.96 -17.68 -4.86
N ALA A 127 -8.01 -17.83 -5.79
CA ALA A 127 -6.58 -17.76 -5.49
C ALA A 127 -6.19 -16.37 -4.98
N HIS A 128 -6.66 -15.31 -5.64
CA HIS A 128 -6.47 -13.94 -5.13
C HIS A 128 -7.07 -13.78 -3.73
N ALA A 129 -8.27 -14.30 -3.50
CA ALA A 129 -8.93 -14.24 -2.19
C ALA A 129 -8.14 -14.97 -1.10
N LEU A 130 -7.60 -16.16 -1.40
CA LEU A 130 -6.77 -16.94 -0.49
C LEU A 130 -5.44 -16.24 -0.18
N HIS A 131 -4.82 -15.61 -1.17
CA HIS A 131 -3.61 -14.81 -0.96
C HIS A 131 -3.89 -13.57 -0.12
N ILE A 132 -5.00 -12.86 -0.35
CA ILE A 132 -5.40 -11.73 0.51
C ILE A 132 -5.69 -12.19 1.94
N ASP A 133 -6.11 -13.44 2.13
CA ASP A 133 -6.43 -14.00 3.45
C ASP A 133 -5.22 -13.98 4.40
N ILE A 134 -4.01 -14.21 3.90
CA ILE A 134 -2.78 -14.24 4.71
C ILE A 134 -2.23 -12.87 5.12
N ASP A 135 -2.62 -11.81 4.42
CA ASP A 135 -2.09 -10.47 4.64
C ASP A 135 -2.78 -9.72 5.79
N LYS A 136 -3.96 -10.17 6.25
CA LYS A 136 -4.64 -9.58 7.41
C LYS A 136 -4.38 -10.40 8.67
N GLU A 137 -4.28 -9.70 9.81
CA GLU A 137 -4.26 -10.32 11.12
C GLU A 137 -5.57 -11.09 11.36
N GLY A 138 -5.49 -12.39 11.70
CA GLY A 138 -6.69 -13.21 11.91
C GLY A 138 -6.51 -14.70 11.65
N ASN A 139 -7.62 -15.35 11.30
CA ASN A 139 -7.79 -16.81 11.20
C ASN A 139 -7.27 -17.42 9.88
N TYR A 140 -6.15 -16.99 9.32
CA TYR A 140 -5.63 -17.60 8.07
C TYR A 140 -5.08 -19.03 8.30
N ASP A 141 -4.82 -19.77 7.22
CA ASP A 141 -4.13 -21.06 7.32
C ASP A 141 -2.62 -20.89 7.52
N SER A 142 -2.09 -21.37 8.65
CA SER A 142 -0.68 -21.20 9.00
C SER A 142 0.28 -21.92 8.06
N HIS A 143 -0.13 -23.09 7.53
CA HIS A 143 0.68 -23.87 6.60
C HIS A 143 0.84 -23.10 5.29
N PHE A 144 -0.28 -22.63 4.74
CA PHE A 144 -0.25 -21.81 3.52
C PHE A 144 0.62 -20.56 3.71
N ARG A 145 0.45 -19.81 4.82
CA ARG A 145 1.27 -18.62 5.11
C ARG A 145 2.76 -18.91 5.18
N ILE A 146 3.18 -19.98 5.85
CA ILE A 146 4.60 -20.35 5.99
C ILE A 146 5.22 -20.73 4.64
N HIS A 147 4.47 -21.45 3.81
CA HIS A 147 4.98 -21.95 2.53
C HIS A 147 4.87 -20.93 1.39
N PHE A 148 4.01 -19.91 1.50
CA PHE A 148 3.79 -18.93 0.44
C PHE A 148 5.05 -18.16 0.07
N GLN A 149 5.86 -17.77 1.06
CA GLN A 149 7.12 -17.05 0.80
C GLN A 149 8.12 -17.90 0.01
N LYS A 150 8.28 -19.17 0.40
CA LYS A 150 9.15 -20.12 -0.34
C LYS A 150 8.63 -20.40 -1.74
N TRP A 151 7.31 -20.55 -1.90
CA TRP A 151 6.69 -20.68 -3.21
C TRP A 151 6.99 -19.45 -4.08
N LYS A 152 6.87 -18.24 -3.52
CA LYS A 152 7.12 -16.98 -4.22
C LYS A 152 8.57 -16.87 -4.71
N GLU A 153 9.55 -17.26 -3.89
CA GLU A 153 10.98 -17.25 -4.27
C GLU A 153 11.27 -18.10 -5.50
N ILE A 154 10.66 -19.29 -5.57
CA ILE A 154 10.80 -20.19 -6.73
C ILE A 154 10.01 -19.66 -7.93
N ALA A 155 8.77 -19.21 -7.69
CA ALA A 155 7.88 -18.65 -8.70
C ALA A 155 8.48 -17.41 -9.39
N CYS A 156 9.26 -16.58 -8.68
CA CYS A 156 9.92 -15.41 -9.26
C CYS A 156 10.83 -15.77 -10.45
N LYS A 157 11.56 -16.88 -10.37
CA LYS A 157 12.45 -17.32 -11.46
C LYS A 157 11.64 -17.65 -12.72
N ASP A 158 10.56 -18.40 -12.56
CA ASP A 158 9.70 -18.79 -13.68
C ASP A 158 8.84 -17.63 -14.19
N PHE A 159 8.46 -16.69 -13.32
CA PHE A 159 7.77 -15.46 -13.71
C PHE A 159 8.63 -14.57 -14.63
N LEU A 160 9.93 -14.42 -14.34
CA LEU A 160 10.85 -13.67 -15.18
C LEU A 160 11.05 -14.35 -16.54
N LYS A 161 11.24 -15.66 -16.55
CA LYS A 161 11.32 -16.44 -17.80
C LYS A 161 10.04 -16.36 -18.63
N LEU A 162 8.86 -16.35 -17.99
CA LEU A 162 7.60 -16.14 -18.68
C LEU A 162 7.53 -14.73 -19.32
N LYS A 163 8.01 -13.69 -18.63
CA LYS A 163 8.10 -12.32 -19.17
C LYS A 163 9.02 -12.22 -20.38
N GLU A 164 10.09 -13.00 -20.40
CA GLU A 164 11.04 -13.09 -21.51
C GLU A 164 10.55 -14.01 -22.65
N ASN A 165 9.33 -14.57 -22.53
CA ASN A 165 8.72 -15.54 -23.43
C ASN A 165 9.51 -16.87 -23.55
N GLU A 166 10.31 -17.22 -22.54
CA GLU A 166 11.06 -18.48 -22.50
C GLU A 166 10.20 -19.67 -22.03
N ILE A 167 9.05 -19.39 -21.41
CA ILE A 167 8.09 -20.40 -20.95
C ILE A 167 6.80 -20.26 -21.76
N GLY A 168 6.48 -21.27 -22.59
CA GLY A 168 5.23 -21.32 -23.36
C GLY A 168 4.07 -22.02 -22.65
N PHE A 169 4.24 -22.41 -21.37
CA PHE A 169 3.24 -23.19 -20.64
C PHE A 169 2.11 -22.33 -20.04
N PHE A 170 2.45 -21.19 -19.44
CA PHE A 170 1.48 -20.27 -18.87
C PHE A 170 1.01 -19.22 -19.88
N ARG A 171 -0.20 -18.69 -19.68
CA ARG A 171 -0.74 -17.60 -20.49
C ARG A 171 0.01 -16.29 -20.22
N ASN A 172 0.17 -15.47 -21.26
CA ASN A 172 0.80 -14.14 -21.16
C ASN A 172 0.15 -13.23 -20.11
N TYR A 173 -1.13 -13.43 -19.78
CA TYR A 173 -1.80 -12.69 -18.71
C TYR A 173 -1.07 -12.78 -17.36
N GLY A 174 -0.44 -13.94 -17.08
CA GLY A 174 0.37 -14.15 -15.88
C GLY A 174 1.64 -13.29 -15.80
N THR A 175 2.04 -12.61 -16.88
CA THR A 175 3.19 -11.67 -16.85
C THR A 175 2.85 -10.32 -16.25
N THR A 176 1.57 -10.02 -16.01
CA THR A 176 1.10 -8.70 -15.52
C THR A 176 1.74 -8.34 -14.19
N ASN A 177 1.65 -9.23 -13.19
CA ASN A 177 2.31 -9.12 -11.90
C ASN A 177 2.36 -10.50 -11.22
N ILE A 178 3.06 -10.59 -10.08
CA ILE A 178 3.24 -11.88 -9.37
C ILE A 178 1.94 -12.46 -8.80
N HIS A 179 0.93 -11.63 -8.50
CA HIS A 179 -0.38 -12.10 -8.03
C HIS A 179 -1.17 -12.73 -9.17
N GLU A 180 -1.18 -12.11 -10.35
CA GLU A 180 -1.75 -12.70 -11.56
C GLU A 180 -1.02 -13.98 -11.96
N PHE A 181 0.31 -14.00 -11.82
CA PHE A 181 1.10 -15.21 -12.03
C PHE A 181 0.67 -16.32 -11.07
N PHE A 182 0.48 -16.02 -9.78
CA PHE A 182 -0.01 -16.99 -8.79
C PHE A 182 -1.38 -17.55 -9.19
N ALA A 183 -2.34 -16.70 -9.52
CA ALA A 183 -3.67 -17.14 -9.92
C ALA A 183 -3.64 -18.01 -11.19
N VAL A 184 -2.83 -17.63 -12.20
CA VAL A 184 -2.62 -18.43 -13.42
C VAL A 184 -1.92 -19.76 -13.11
N CYS A 185 -0.95 -19.79 -12.19
CA CYS A 185 -0.34 -21.03 -11.73
C CYS A 185 -1.38 -21.96 -11.09
N ILE A 186 -2.27 -21.42 -10.25
CA ILE A 186 -3.34 -22.20 -9.61
C ILE A 186 -4.31 -22.78 -10.65
N GLU A 187 -4.70 -22.02 -11.68
CA GLU A 187 -5.51 -22.55 -12.78
C GLU A 187 -4.83 -23.77 -13.41
N HIS A 188 -3.57 -23.65 -13.83
CA HIS A 188 -2.84 -24.75 -14.47
C HIS A 188 -2.56 -25.92 -13.51
N PHE A 189 -2.43 -25.63 -12.21
CA PHE A 189 -2.21 -26.64 -11.18
C PHE A 189 -3.37 -27.63 -11.08
N PHE A 190 -4.60 -27.15 -11.19
CA PHE A 190 -5.78 -28.02 -11.14
C PHE A 190 -6.21 -28.53 -12.52
N GLU A 191 -6.11 -27.71 -13.57
CA GLU A 191 -6.61 -28.04 -14.92
C GLU A 191 -5.60 -28.88 -15.73
N SER A 192 -4.29 -28.73 -15.50
CA SER A 192 -3.24 -29.46 -16.25
C SER A 192 -2.06 -29.93 -15.38
N PRO A 193 -2.30 -30.66 -14.26
CA PRO A 193 -1.26 -31.02 -13.29
C PRO A 193 -0.11 -31.85 -13.87
N ILE A 194 -0.42 -32.78 -14.78
CA ILE A 194 0.59 -33.66 -15.39
C ILE A 194 1.56 -32.85 -16.27
N GLU A 195 1.03 -31.93 -17.07
CA GLU A 195 1.83 -31.06 -17.93
C GLU A 195 2.63 -30.05 -17.09
N PHE A 196 2.02 -29.46 -16.07
CA PHE A 196 2.72 -28.55 -15.15
C PHE A 196 3.90 -29.27 -14.49
N LYS A 197 3.68 -30.46 -13.93
CA LYS A 197 4.75 -31.27 -13.32
C LYS A 197 5.89 -31.59 -14.30
N ALA A 198 5.59 -31.83 -15.57
CA ALA A 198 6.59 -32.13 -16.59
C ALA A 198 7.38 -30.88 -17.04
N LYS A 199 6.71 -29.73 -17.19
CA LYS A 199 7.32 -28.50 -17.71
C LYS A 199 8.06 -27.69 -16.64
N LEU A 200 7.49 -27.60 -15.44
CA LEU A 200 8.00 -26.79 -14.32
C LEU A 200 7.94 -27.60 -13.02
N PRO A 201 8.76 -28.66 -12.89
CA PRO A 201 8.69 -29.62 -11.78
C PRO A 201 8.90 -29.00 -10.40
N ASP A 202 9.80 -28.01 -10.29
CA ASP A 202 10.08 -27.33 -9.02
C ASP A 202 8.88 -26.48 -8.59
N LEU A 203 8.37 -25.62 -9.46
CA LEU A 203 7.20 -24.80 -9.17
C LEU A 203 5.96 -25.66 -8.87
N TYR A 204 5.75 -26.76 -9.60
CA TYR A 204 4.69 -27.73 -9.29
C TYR A 204 4.84 -28.32 -7.88
N ARG A 205 6.06 -28.73 -7.51
CA ARG A 205 6.37 -29.30 -6.19
C ARG A 205 6.09 -28.30 -5.07
N TYR A 206 6.53 -27.05 -5.21
CA TYR A 206 6.26 -26.02 -4.22
C TYR A 206 4.79 -25.61 -4.19
N THR A 207 4.06 -25.67 -5.30
CA THR A 207 2.60 -25.43 -5.34
C THR A 207 1.84 -26.54 -4.64
N THR A 208 2.26 -27.79 -4.85
CA THR A 208 1.76 -28.98 -4.11
C THR A 208 1.96 -28.79 -2.61
N LEU A 209 3.17 -28.43 -2.19
CA LEU A 209 3.48 -28.16 -0.78
C LEU A 209 2.65 -27.00 -0.24
N LEU A 210 2.52 -25.90 -0.99
CA LEU A 210 1.76 -24.71 -0.58
C LEU A 210 0.29 -25.01 -0.26
N LEU A 211 -0.39 -25.75 -1.15
CA LEU A 211 -1.81 -26.09 -1.00
C LEU A 211 -2.06 -27.38 -0.20
N ASN A 212 -1.00 -28.07 0.18
CA ASN A 212 -1.03 -29.37 0.85
C ASN A 212 -1.83 -30.44 0.07
N GLN A 213 -1.76 -30.42 -1.26
CA GLN A 213 -2.47 -31.35 -2.13
C GLN A 213 -1.77 -31.53 -3.48
N ASP A 214 -1.90 -32.70 -4.10
CA ASP A 214 -1.34 -33.07 -5.40
C ASP A 214 -2.48 -33.47 -6.36
N PRO A 215 -2.94 -32.58 -7.26
CA PRO A 215 -4.00 -32.88 -8.23
C PRO A 215 -3.67 -34.04 -9.18
N GLY A 216 -2.38 -34.38 -9.33
CA GLY A 216 -1.94 -35.57 -10.07
C GLY A 216 -2.10 -36.90 -9.31
N ASN A 217 -2.52 -36.87 -8.03
CA ASN A 217 -2.70 -38.05 -7.17
C ASN A 217 -4.17 -38.26 -6.78
N SER A 218 -5.07 -38.35 -7.77
CA SER A 218 -6.51 -38.51 -7.53
C SER A 218 -6.88 -39.79 -6.76
N GLU A 219 -6.12 -40.87 -6.92
CA GLU A 219 -6.39 -42.17 -6.28
C GLU A 219 -6.34 -42.13 -4.74
N GLU A 220 -5.59 -41.19 -4.15
CA GLU A 220 -5.41 -41.05 -2.70
C GLU A 220 -6.01 -39.74 -2.16
N ASP A 221 -7.15 -39.29 -2.72
CA ASP A 221 -7.81 -38.04 -2.34
C ASP A 221 -6.87 -36.82 -2.45
N TYR A 222 -6.02 -36.79 -3.48
CA TYR A 222 -5.06 -35.72 -3.75
C TYR A 222 -4.06 -35.48 -2.62
N ARG A 223 -3.82 -36.48 -1.76
CA ARG A 223 -2.80 -36.38 -0.72
C ARG A 223 -1.41 -36.29 -1.35
N ILE A 224 -0.54 -35.51 -0.72
CA ILE A 224 0.86 -35.45 -1.08
C ILE A 224 1.53 -36.78 -0.73
N LYS A 225 2.16 -37.44 -1.70
CA LYS A 225 3.04 -38.59 -1.43
C LYS A 225 4.25 -38.10 -0.64
N LYS A 226 4.61 -38.77 0.46
CA LYS A 226 5.76 -38.39 1.32
C LYS A 226 6.96 -37.99 0.45
N PHE A 227 7.35 -36.72 0.51
CA PHE A 227 8.58 -36.28 -0.14
C PHE A 227 9.73 -37.06 0.48
N ASN A 228 10.50 -37.79 -0.33
CA ASN A 228 11.73 -38.40 0.16
C ASN A 228 12.64 -37.26 0.65
N ALA A 229 13.05 -37.29 1.92
CA ALA A 229 13.93 -36.29 2.51
C ALA A 229 15.25 -36.14 1.71
N ASN A 230 15.66 -37.18 0.97
CA ASN A 230 16.82 -37.16 0.07
C ASN A 230 16.62 -36.34 -1.23
N GLN A 231 15.38 -35.98 -1.58
CA GLN A 231 15.09 -34.99 -2.65
C GLN A 231 15.02 -33.56 -2.12
N ILE A 232 14.97 -33.38 -0.78
CA ILE A 232 15.10 -32.08 -0.12
C ILE A 232 16.59 -31.72 0.05
N SER A 233 17.49 -32.71 -0.03
CA SER A 233 18.94 -32.55 0.17
C SER A 233 19.76 -32.34 -1.11
N MET A 234 19.15 -31.95 -2.22
CA MET A 234 19.85 -31.48 -3.43
C MET A 234 19.61 -29.98 -3.68
N ASP A 235 19.50 -29.19 -2.60
CA ASP A 235 19.71 -27.74 -2.66
C ASP A 235 20.17 -27.17 -1.29
N ASN A 236 20.88 -27.97 -0.49
CA ASN A 236 21.55 -27.49 0.72
C ASN A 236 22.88 -26.78 0.41
N SER A 237 23.23 -26.63 -0.87
CA SER A 237 24.27 -25.69 -1.34
C SER A 237 23.77 -24.25 -1.47
N LEU A 238 22.48 -23.99 -1.24
CA LEU A 238 21.91 -22.63 -1.14
C LEU A 238 21.58 -22.23 0.30
N VAL A 239 22.31 -22.75 1.28
CA VAL A 239 22.65 -21.90 2.44
C VAL A 239 23.61 -20.84 1.90
N ILE A 240 23.05 -19.82 1.25
CA ILE A 240 23.76 -18.58 0.98
C ILE A 240 24.10 -18.04 2.36
N SER A 241 25.39 -18.09 2.68
CA SER A 241 25.97 -17.35 3.78
C SER A 241 25.53 -15.89 3.66
N GLU A 242 25.19 -15.30 4.79
CA GLU A 242 24.74 -13.91 5.01
C GLU A 242 25.70 -12.80 4.51
N SER A 243 26.57 -13.08 3.54
CA SER A 243 27.67 -12.22 3.13
C SER A 243 27.79 -11.94 1.64
N ASP A 244 27.04 -12.59 0.74
CA ASP A 244 27.15 -12.35 -0.71
C ASP A 244 25.80 -12.04 -1.35
N ASP A 245 25.14 -10.98 -0.87
CA ASP A 245 23.96 -10.37 -1.47
C ASP A 245 24.23 -8.91 -1.89
N LYS A 246 24.78 -8.71 -3.09
CA LYS A 246 24.95 -7.35 -3.64
C LYS A 246 24.57 -7.16 -5.09
N THR A 247 24.04 -8.16 -5.79
CA THR A 247 23.70 -7.97 -7.19
C THR A 247 22.53 -8.85 -7.58
N VAL A 248 21.43 -8.18 -7.96
CA VAL A 248 20.27 -8.69 -8.70
C VAL A 248 19.03 -9.10 -7.88
N PHE A 249 18.69 -8.45 -6.76
CA PHE A 249 17.28 -8.30 -6.31
C PHE A 249 17.14 -7.02 -5.49
N MET A 250 16.24 -6.10 -5.87
CA MET A 250 15.85 -5.05 -4.93
C MET A 250 14.89 -5.68 -3.92
N GLU A 251 15.43 -6.11 -2.78
CA GLU A 251 14.65 -6.31 -1.55
C GLU A 251 13.71 -5.12 -1.35
N GLU A 252 12.44 -5.38 -1.02
CA GLU A 252 11.59 -4.33 -0.46
C GLU A 252 12.22 -3.89 0.85
N ASN A 253 12.91 -2.75 0.82
CA ASN A 253 13.67 -2.25 1.95
C ASN A 253 12.71 -2.06 3.15
N LYS A 254 13.18 -2.15 4.41
CA LYS A 254 12.31 -1.99 5.61
C LYS A 254 11.42 -0.73 5.51
N LEU A 255 11.95 0.31 4.86
CA LEU A 255 11.26 1.55 4.53
C LEU A 255 10.05 1.35 3.60
N GLN A 256 10.14 0.55 2.54
CA GLN A 256 9.03 0.27 1.62
C GLN A 256 7.92 -0.53 2.32
N LYS A 257 8.28 -1.51 3.14
CA LYS A 257 7.32 -2.27 3.97
C LYS A 257 6.63 -1.37 5.01
N PHE A 258 7.36 -0.42 5.59
CA PHE A 258 6.81 0.59 6.49
C PHE A 258 5.85 1.55 5.76
N ILE A 259 6.27 2.08 4.59
CA ILE A 259 5.45 2.96 3.76
C ILE A 259 4.13 2.28 3.38
N ARG A 260 4.17 0.98 3.02
CA ARG A 260 2.95 0.25 2.65
C ARG A 260 2.01 -0.03 3.82
N SER A 261 2.54 -0.41 4.97
CA SER A 261 1.73 -0.80 6.14
C SER A 261 1.28 0.37 7.01
N LYS A 262 2.08 1.45 7.05
CA LYS A 262 1.90 2.58 7.97
C LYS A 262 1.94 3.94 7.28
N GLY A 263 2.19 4.02 5.97
CA GLY A 263 2.36 5.30 5.26
C GLY A 263 1.16 6.23 5.35
N ILE A 264 -0.06 5.70 5.32
CA ILE A 264 -1.29 6.50 5.50
C ILE A 264 -1.32 7.13 6.89
N TYR A 265 -1.07 6.32 7.93
CA TYR A 265 -1.03 6.81 9.31
C TYR A 265 0.08 7.83 9.53
N ALA A 266 1.27 7.59 8.96
CA ALA A 266 2.38 8.54 9.03
C ALA A 266 2.02 9.87 8.35
N ALA A 267 1.38 9.83 7.18
CA ALA A 267 0.91 11.03 6.48
C ALA A 267 -0.17 11.79 7.26
N MET A 268 -1.14 11.08 7.86
CA MET A 268 -2.17 11.69 8.71
C MET A 268 -1.58 12.35 9.97
N ILE A 269 -0.64 11.68 10.64
CA ILE A 269 0.06 12.24 11.82
C ILE A 269 0.85 13.48 11.41
N THR A 270 1.62 13.41 10.32
CA THR A 270 2.41 14.55 9.83
C THR A 270 1.52 15.74 9.46
N THR A 271 0.37 15.47 8.84
CA THR A 271 -0.63 16.49 8.50
C THR A 271 -1.20 17.16 9.75
N THR A 272 -1.50 16.36 10.79
CA THR A 272 -2.02 16.86 12.06
C THR A 272 -0.96 17.71 12.78
N ILE A 273 0.29 17.26 12.82
CA ILE A 273 1.40 18.01 13.40
C ILE A 273 1.60 19.34 12.66
N GLY A 274 1.62 19.32 11.33
CA GLY A 274 1.80 20.55 10.56
C GLY A 274 0.68 21.57 10.80
N LEU A 275 -0.57 21.13 10.89
CA LEU A 275 -1.71 22.03 11.19
C LEU A 275 -1.68 22.59 12.62
N PHE A 276 -1.49 21.75 13.63
CA PHE A 276 -1.65 22.16 15.03
C PHE A 276 -0.37 22.69 15.69
N ILE A 277 0.80 22.23 15.25
CA ILE A 277 2.09 22.62 15.82
C ILE A 277 2.86 23.47 14.81
N GLY A 278 2.86 23.07 13.54
CA GLY A 278 3.60 23.75 12.48
C GLY A 278 3.12 25.19 12.24
N ILE A 279 1.81 25.44 12.26
CA ILE A 279 1.29 26.81 12.06
C ILE A 279 1.71 27.75 13.22
N PRO A 280 1.47 27.44 14.51
CA PRO A 280 1.95 28.28 15.60
C PRO A 280 3.47 28.47 15.61
N LEU A 281 4.24 27.42 15.32
CA LEU A 281 5.70 27.50 15.23
C LEU A 281 6.14 28.44 14.11
N LEU A 282 5.46 28.40 12.96
CA LEU A 282 5.74 29.28 11.83
C LEU A 282 5.50 30.74 12.22
N PHE A 283 4.37 31.03 12.89
CA PHE A 283 4.10 32.38 13.39
C PHE A 283 5.20 32.88 14.34
N TRP A 284 5.65 32.03 15.26
CA TRP A 284 6.75 32.36 16.16
C TRP A 284 8.07 32.60 15.40
N LEU A 285 8.47 31.72 14.48
CA LEU A 285 9.69 31.88 13.68
C LEU A 285 9.66 33.15 12.82
N VAL A 286 8.50 33.49 12.26
CA VAL A 286 8.31 34.71 11.46
C VAL A 286 8.37 35.98 12.32
N SER A 287 8.08 35.89 13.62
CA SER A 287 8.19 37.02 14.55
C SER A 287 9.64 37.36 14.92
N VAL A 288 10.55 36.38 14.87
CA VAL A 288 11.97 36.55 15.19
C VAL A 288 12.88 36.69 13.96
N THR A 289 12.45 36.14 12.81
CA THR A 289 13.19 36.18 11.55
C THR A 289 12.66 37.28 10.63
N VAL A 290 13.52 38.16 10.13
CA VAL A 290 13.16 39.25 9.22
C VAL A 290 12.94 38.68 7.82
N ILE A 291 11.69 38.25 7.57
CA ILE A 291 11.27 37.65 6.30
C ILE A 291 9.95 38.25 5.81
N SER A 292 9.86 38.53 4.52
CA SER A 292 8.66 39.10 3.90
C SER A 292 7.54 38.06 3.78
N ILE A 293 6.29 38.52 3.92
CA ILE A 293 5.10 37.66 3.79
C ILE A 293 5.03 37.01 2.40
N GLY A 294 5.41 37.76 1.34
CA GLY A 294 5.46 37.22 -0.02
C GLY A 294 6.44 36.05 -0.14
N LEU A 295 7.62 36.16 0.47
CA LEU A 295 8.60 35.08 0.44
C LEU A 295 8.14 33.86 1.26
N ILE A 296 7.46 34.07 2.40
CA ILE A 296 6.86 32.98 3.18
C ILE A 296 5.85 32.21 2.32
N ILE A 297 4.97 32.90 1.60
CA ILE A 297 3.98 32.27 0.72
C ILE A 297 4.69 31.44 -0.37
N ILE A 298 5.69 32.01 -1.02
CA ILE A 298 6.50 31.30 -2.03
C ILE A 298 7.13 30.04 -1.43
N LEU A 299 7.69 30.12 -0.22
CA LEU A 299 8.31 28.97 0.45
C LEU A 299 7.28 27.90 0.82
N ILE A 300 6.11 28.26 1.32
CA ILE A 300 5.02 27.31 1.63
C ILE A 300 4.60 26.56 0.37
N PHE A 301 4.33 27.28 -0.72
CA PHE A 301 3.93 26.66 -1.99
C PHE A 301 5.06 25.83 -2.60
N GLY A 302 6.30 26.33 -2.56
CA GLY A 302 7.49 25.62 -3.03
C GLY A 302 7.69 24.29 -2.29
N CYS A 303 7.65 24.31 -0.95
CA CYS A 303 7.77 23.10 -0.13
C CYS A 303 6.61 22.13 -0.35
N GLY A 304 5.39 22.64 -0.53
CA GLY A 304 4.22 21.83 -0.87
C GLY A 304 4.32 21.16 -2.24
N ILE A 305 4.80 21.88 -3.26
CA ILE A 305 5.07 21.32 -4.60
C ILE A 305 6.16 20.24 -4.53
N LEU A 306 7.23 20.45 -3.75
CA LEU A 306 8.23 19.42 -3.51
C LEU A 306 7.62 18.16 -2.88
N GLY A 307 6.66 18.32 -1.96
CA GLY A 307 5.86 17.23 -1.43
C GLY A 307 5.03 16.51 -2.51
N LEU A 308 4.39 17.27 -3.42
CA LEU A 308 3.61 16.70 -4.52
C LEU A 308 4.44 15.87 -5.50
N ILE A 309 5.71 16.23 -5.74
CA ILE A 309 6.61 15.44 -6.60
C ILE A 309 6.78 14.02 -6.06
N GLN A 310 6.73 13.83 -4.73
CA GLN A 310 6.83 12.51 -4.09
C GLN A 310 5.68 11.58 -4.50
N TRP A 311 4.53 12.12 -4.91
CA TRP A 311 3.38 11.34 -5.38
C TRP A 311 3.77 10.31 -6.45
N LYS A 312 4.63 10.72 -7.40
CA LYS A 312 5.06 9.86 -8.51
C LYS A 312 5.74 8.58 -8.01
N PHE A 313 6.43 8.65 -6.88
CA PHE A 313 7.21 7.55 -6.31
C PHE A 313 6.42 6.74 -5.29
N VAL A 314 5.40 7.32 -4.67
CA VAL A 314 4.74 6.75 -3.50
C VAL A 314 3.35 6.20 -3.81
N LYS A 315 2.70 6.64 -4.90
CA LYS A 315 1.33 6.25 -5.30
C LYS A 315 1.11 4.74 -5.45
N GLU A 316 2.15 3.96 -5.75
CA GLU A 316 2.06 2.50 -5.93
C GLU A 316 2.20 1.75 -4.60
N TYR A 317 2.64 2.44 -3.55
CA TYR A 317 2.94 1.86 -2.24
C TYR A 317 2.00 2.34 -1.13
N ILE A 318 1.27 3.44 -1.32
CA ILE A 318 0.31 3.97 -0.32
C ILE A 318 -1.10 3.96 -0.91
N ASP A 319 -2.05 3.37 -0.20
CA ASP A 319 -3.48 3.38 -0.53
C ASP A 319 -4.13 4.71 -0.09
N MET A 320 -3.85 5.79 -0.83
CA MET A 320 -4.32 7.14 -0.53
C MET A 320 -4.80 7.82 -1.80
N GLU A 321 -5.92 8.54 -1.71
CA GLU A 321 -6.41 9.32 -2.85
C GLU A 321 -5.55 10.57 -3.09
N TYR A 322 -5.46 11.02 -4.35
CA TYR A 322 -4.63 12.19 -4.71
C TYR A 322 -4.96 13.44 -3.89
N HIS A 323 -6.24 13.68 -3.60
CA HIS A 323 -6.69 14.84 -2.81
C HIS A 323 -6.30 14.74 -1.32
N GLN A 324 -6.17 13.52 -0.77
CA GLN A 324 -5.67 13.31 0.59
C GLN A 324 -4.15 13.51 0.63
N PHE A 325 -3.46 13.09 -0.43
CA PHE A 325 -2.03 13.29 -0.57
C PHE A 325 -1.67 14.77 -0.75
N THR A 326 -2.49 15.56 -1.47
CA THR A 326 -2.26 17.00 -1.60
C THR A 326 -2.38 17.71 -0.25
N MET A 327 -3.33 17.32 0.59
CA MET A 327 -3.43 17.82 1.97
C MET A 327 -2.15 17.51 2.76
N TYR A 328 -1.67 16.27 2.71
CA TYR A 328 -0.39 15.89 3.33
C TYR A 328 0.79 16.72 2.78
N ALA A 329 0.87 16.91 1.47
CA ALA A 329 1.99 17.61 0.83
C ALA A 329 2.11 19.07 1.29
N PHE A 330 1.00 19.81 1.36
CA PHE A 330 1.02 21.22 1.78
C PHE A 330 0.98 21.39 3.30
N SER A 331 0.01 20.77 3.97
CA SER A 331 -0.24 21.03 5.39
C SER A 331 0.58 20.14 6.33
N GLY A 332 1.13 19.03 5.84
CA GLY A 332 2.06 18.18 6.58
C GLY A 332 3.51 18.44 6.19
N PHE A 333 3.95 17.83 5.08
CA PHE A 333 5.35 17.87 4.64
C PHE A 333 5.84 19.30 4.41
N GLY A 334 5.11 20.09 3.64
CA GLY A 334 5.47 21.47 3.30
C GLY A 334 5.59 22.36 4.54
N MET A 335 4.61 22.27 5.44
CA MET A 335 4.59 23.01 6.70
C MET A 335 5.74 22.62 7.64
N CYS A 336 6.06 21.33 7.77
CA CYS A 336 7.21 20.89 8.56
C CYS A 336 8.54 21.36 7.95
N LEU A 337 8.67 21.32 6.62
CA LEU A 337 9.90 21.68 5.92
C LEU A 337 10.21 23.18 6.04
N ILE A 338 9.22 24.06 5.85
CA ILE A 338 9.43 25.51 6.02
C ILE A 338 9.84 25.86 7.46
N ASN A 339 9.18 25.26 8.45
CA ASN A 339 9.54 25.45 9.86
C ASN A 339 10.96 24.98 10.13
N PHE A 340 11.37 23.84 9.56
CA PHE A 340 12.74 23.35 9.70
C PHE A 340 13.77 24.30 9.08
N ILE A 341 13.50 24.84 7.89
CA ILE A 341 14.39 25.81 7.22
C ILE A 341 14.54 27.07 8.07
N LEU A 342 13.44 27.65 8.55
CA LEU A 342 13.47 28.86 9.36
C LEU A 342 14.11 28.62 10.74
N PHE A 343 13.88 27.45 11.33
CA PHE A 343 14.50 27.06 12.59
C PHE A 343 16.02 26.88 12.46
N LEU A 344 16.48 26.24 11.37
CA LEU A 344 17.91 26.16 11.07
C LEU A 344 18.51 27.54 10.81
N ASN A 345 17.79 28.43 10.13
CA ASN A 345 18.21 29.82 9.96
C ASN A 345 18.37 30.53 11.32
N TYR A 346 17.43 30.30 12.24
CA TYR A 346 17.46 30.90 13.58
C TYR A 346 18.61 30.38 14.45
N ILE A 347 18.89 29.07 14.43
CA ILE A 347 19.89 28.45 15.32
C ILE A 347 21.33 28.66 14.86
N VAL A 348 21.56 28.73 13.55
CA VAL A 348 22.91 28.74 12.98
C VAL A 348 23.22 30.13 12.42
N PRO A 349 23.76 31.04 13.25
CA PRO A 349 24.23 32.34 12.78
C PRO A 349 25.52 32.16 11.98
N VAL A 350 25.63 32.89 10.87
CA VAL A 350 26.78 32.88 9.95
C VAL A 350 27.55 34.19 10.03
N ASN A 351 26.86 35.30 10.28
CA ASN A 351 27.45 36.62 10.40
C ASN A 351 26.63 37.49 11.35
N THR A 352 27.31 38.43 12.02
CA THR A 352 26.66 39.42 12.89
C THR A 352 27.03 40.81 12.40
N TYR A 353 26.04 41.69 12.26
CA TYR A 353 26.27 43.07 11.84
C TYR A 353 25.33 44.04 12.55
N ILE A 354 25.65 45.32 12.50
CA ILE A 354 24.92 46.36 13.22
C ILE A 354 24.49 47.43 12.22
N GLU A 355 23.21 47.78 12.22
CA GLU A 355 22.69 48.92 11.46
C GLU A 355 21.91 49.89 12.36
N THR A 356 21.96 51.16 12.00
CA THR A 356 21.22 52.22 12.69
C THR A 356 20.10 52.74 11.80
N TYR A 357 18.90 52.86 12.36
CA TYR A 357 17.70 53.35 11.68
C TYR A 357 17.11 54.54 12.41
N ASN A 358 16.55 55.48 11.64
CA ASN A 358 15.74 56.55 12.20
C ASN A 358 14.28 56.10 12.28
N ILE A 359 13.61 56.44 13.38
CA ILE A 359 12.22 56.11 13.61
C ILE A 359 11.34 57.28 13.18
N SER A 360 10.38 57.01 12.30
CA SER A 360 9.37 57.98 11.86
C SER A 360 8.24 58.09 12.89
N ARG A 361 7.76 56.95 13.38
CA ARG A 361 6.66 56.90 14.36
C ARG A 361 6.71 55.60 15.17
N ILE A 362 6.44 55.70 16.47
CA ILE A 362 6.09 54.57 17.33
C ILE A 362 4.65 54.75 17.77
N GLY A 363 3.78 53.80 17.42
CA GLY A 363 2.40 53.71 17.88
C GLY A 363 2.20 52.57 18.87
N ILE A 364 1.13 52.63 19.65
CA ILE A 364 0.62 51.48 20.41
C ILE A 364 -0.65 51.03 19.69
N SER A 365 -0.64 49.80 19.18
CA SER A 365 -1.78 49.15 18.55
C SER A 365 -2.43 48.15 19.51
N HIS A 366 -3.58 47.58 19.12
CA HIS A 366 -4.23 46.52 19.89
C HIS A 366 -3.37 45.24 20.05
N ASN A 367 -2.35 45.07 19.20
CA ASN A 367 -1.49 43.88 19.16
C ASN A 367 -0.03 44.16 19.61
N GLY A 368 0.25 45.33 20.22
CA GLY A 368 1.59 45.72 20.67
C GLY A 368 2.11 47.00 20.01
N TYR A 369 3.42 47.23 20.08
CA TYR A 369 4.07 48.40 19.46
C TYR A 369 4.08 48.30 17.93
N ASP A 370 3.80 49.41 17.27
CA ASP A 370 3.90 49.59 15.82
C ASP A 370 5.05 50.56 15.54
N VAL A 371 6.11 50.07 14.88
CA VAL A 371 7.35 50.83 14.65
C VAL A 371 7.49 51.09 13.16
N ILE A 372 7.53 52.36 12.76
CA ILE A 372 7.69 52.79 11.36
C ILE A 372 9.03 53.47 11.18
N LEU A 373 9.85 53.02 10.22
CA LEU A 373 11.19 53.55 9.95
C LEU A 373 11.18 54.61 8.83
N GLU A 374 12.11 55.58 8.86
CA GLU A 374 12.17 56.68 7.86
C GLU A 374 12.79 56.28 6.48
N LYS A 375 13.26 55.04 6.29
CA LYS A 375 14.06 54.65 5.11
C LYS A 375 13.23 54.44 3.83
N GLU A 376 13.79 54.78 2.66
CA GLU A 376 13.22 54.42 1.35
C GLU A 376 13.34 52.90 1.10
N GLY A 377 12.25 52.17 1.34
CA GLY A 377 12.16 50.73 1.06
C GLY A 377 11.11 50.05 1.92
N ASN A 378 10.43 49.04 1.37
CA ASN A 378 9.34 48.31 2.03
C ASN A 378 9.89 47.36 3.11
N ASN A 379 10.20 47.88 4.29
CA ASN A 379 10.81 47.14 5.42
C ASN A 379 9.78 46.57 6.40
N ASN A 380 8.56 46.28 5.94
CA ASN A 380 7.44 45.80 6.77
C ASN A 380 7.79 44.56 7.63
N ALA A 381 8.71 43.71 7.15
CA ALA A 381 9.16 42.55 7.91
C ALA A 381 10.02 42.95 9.13
N LEU A 382 10.90 43.93 8.96
CA LEU A 382 11.74 44.46 10.04
C LEU A 382 10.90 45.25 11.04
N GLU A 383 9.99 46.08 10.54
CA GLU A 383 9.05 46.87 11.36
C GLU A 383 8.18 45.98 12.26
N ARG A 384 7.62 44.90 11.69
CA ARG A 384 6.88 43.88 12.45
C ARG A 384 7.73 43.27 13.56
N ASN A 385 8.96 42.85 13.24
CA ASN A 385 9.80 42.15 14.19
C ASN A 385 10.33 43.10 15.29
N LEU A 386 10.59 44.36 14.96
CA LEU A 386 10.90 45.40 15.95
C LEU A 386 9.71 45.65 16.88
N GLY A 387 8.49 45.69 16.35
CA GLY A 387 7.27 45.80 17.15
C GLY A 387 7.14 44.67 18.19
N VAL A 388 7.42 43.43 17.78
CA VAL A 388 7.44 42.26 18.67
C VAL A 388 8.57 42.37 19.70
N TYR A 389 9.80 42.67 19.27
CA TYR A 389 10.95 42.84 20.17
C TYR A 389 10.67 43.91 21.22
N PHE A 390 10.06 45.03 20.81
CA PHE A 390 9.77 46.14 21.71
C PHE A 390 8.71 45.78 22.74
N ASN A 391 7.71 45.01 22.34
CA ASN A 391 6.67 44.52 23.23
C ASN A 391 7.24 43.61 24.33
N ASP A 392 8.25 42.81 23.99
CA ASP A 392 8.86 41.85 24.92
C ASP A 392 9.92 42.50 25.84
N HIS A 393 10.56 43.59 25.41
CA HIS A 393 11.71 44.18 26.12
C HIS A 393 11.48 45.59 26.71
N PHE A 394 10.45 46.33 26.28
CA PHE A 394 10.19 47.70 26.76
C PHE A 394 8.79 47.87 27.36
N THR A 395 8.73 48.33 28.62
CA THR A 395 7.48 48.63 29.34
C THR A 395 6.83 49.96 28.95
N SER A 396 7.53 50.84 28.23
CA SER A 396 7.04 52.15 27.80
C SER A 396 7.64 52.58 26.47
N ALA A 397 6.86 53.25 25.63
CA ALA A 397 7.30 53.71 24.31
C ALA A 397 8.56 54.61 24.42
N PRO A 398 9.68 54.23 23.79
CA PRO A 398 10.91 55.02 23.82
C PRO A 398 10.73 56.32 23.04
N ALA A 399 11.25 57.43 23.58
CA ALA A 399 11.15 58.76 22.98
C ALA A 399 12.25 59.07 21.94
N SER A 400 13.15 58.12 21.66
CA SER A 400 14.28 58.35 20.77
C SER A 400 13.87 58.40 19.30
N LYS A 401 14.72 59.06 18.50
CA LYS A 401 14.59 59.11 17.04
C LYS A 401 15.49 58.09 16.34
N LYS A 402 16.36 57.40 17.08
CA LYS A 402 17.34 56.46 16.51
C LYS A 402 17.36 55.15 17.28
N ILE A 403 17.46 54.07 16.52
CA ILE A 403 17.66 52.73 17.03
C ILE A 403 18.87 52.11 16.34
N THR A 404 19.70 51.43 17.13
CA THR A 404 20.78 50.61 16.64
C THR A 404 20.38 49.15 16.86
N VAL A 405 20.26 48.41 15.76
CA VAL A 405 19.83 47.01 15.76
C VAL A 405 21.04 46.14 15.45
N THR A 406 21.27 45.14 16.29
CA THR A 406 22.24 44.08 16.03
C THR A 406 21.52 42.89 15.41
N PHE A 407 21.96 42.52 14.21
CA PHE A 407 21.41 41.41 13.43
C PHE A 407 22.35 40.23 13.43
N ASP A 408 21.78 39.04 13.55
CA ASP A 408 22.43 37.76 13.25
C ASP A 408 21.87 37.21 11.94
N THR A 409 22.68 37.21 10.88
CA THR A 409 22.34 36.57 9.61
C THR A 409 22.44 35.06 9.76
N GLY A 410 21.31 34.39 9.60
CA GLY A 410 21.21 32.94 9.69
C GLY A 410 21.74 32.20 8.47
N LEU A 411 21.78 30.86 8.59
CA LEU A 411 22.27 29.95 7.55
C LEU A 411 21.68 30.16 6.15
N PHE A 412 20.41 30.57 6.08
CA PHE A 412 19.69 30.78 4.81
C PHE A 412 19.69 32.25 4.37
N GLY A 413 20.47 33.10 5.03
CA GLY A 413 20.61 34.52 4.71
C GLY A 413 19.46 35.39 5.21
N PHE A 414 18.61 34.89 6.12
CA PHE A 414 17.61 35.72 6.78
C PHE A 414 18.13 36.22 8.11
N ASP A 415 17.90 37.50 8.39
CA ASP A 415 18.38 38.15 9.59
C ASP A 415 17.45 37.90 10.77
N ASN A 416 18.03 37.72 11.95
CA ASN A 416 17.32 37.69 13.23
C ASN A 416 17.74 38.89 14.06
N ILE A 417 16.81 39.47 14.83
CA ILE A 417 17.12 40.59 15.73
C ILE A 417 17.71 40.00 17.03
N GLN A 418 18.97 40.32 17.31
CA GLN A 418 19.66 39.84 18.51
C GLN A 418 19.51 40.84 19.67
N ASP A 419 19.78 42.11 19.39
CA ASP A 419 19.73 43.20 20.37
C ASP A 419 19.26 44.49 19.70
N CYS A 420 18.54 45.32 20.45
CA CYS A 420 18.15 46.65 20.00
C CYS A 420 18.45 47.68 21.07
N LYS A 421 19.34 48.62 20.73
CA LYS A 421 19.69 49.76 21.56
C LYS A 421 19.00 51.02 21.06
N ILE A 422 18.51 51.78 22.02
CA ILE A 422 17.76 53.00 21.81
C ILE A 422 18.66 54.14 22.27
N ASP A 423 19.05 55.01 21.33
CA ASP A 423 19.99 56.11 21.56
C ASP A 423 19.32 57.41 22.02
#